data_AF-A0A6F8XU37-F1
#
_entry.id   AF-A0A6F8XU37-F1
#
_cell.length_a   1.000
_cell.length_b   1.000
_cell.length_c   1.000
_cell.angle_alpha   90.00
_cell.angle_beta   90.00
_cell.angle_gamma   90.00
#
_symmetry.space_group_name_H-M   'P 1'
#
loop_
_entity.id
_entity.type
_entity.pdbx_description
1 polymer ?
#
loop_
_entity_poly.entity_id
_entity_poly.type
_entity_poly.pdbx_seq_one_letter_code
_entity_poly.pdbx_strand_id
1 'polypeptide(L)'
;MTAASLSLLLFAVATAATGQVLLKHGMQLATEKATAGKGSLAINAATSPWVLLGLTVFAISALAWLTTLSRLPLSIAYPFNALGYLAILTASVVLLDERANIWTWVGTLCVVGGLVIVVVTKPT
;
A
#
# COMPACT_ATOMS: atom_id res chain seq x y z
N MET A 1 7.16 19.29 11.79
CA MET A 1 6.80 17.86 11.79
C MET A 1 7.69 17.18 12.81
N THR A 2 7.13 16.57 13.86
CA THR A 2 7.95 15.86 14.85
C THR A 2 8.43 14.53 14.29
N ALA A 3 9.58 14.02 14.77
CA ALA A 3 10.10 12.72 14.36
C ALA A 3 9.05 11.60 14.60
N ALA A 4 8.34 11.67 15.73
CA ALA A 4 7.28 10.71 16.06
C ALA A 4 6.14 10.68 15.03
N SER A 5 5.65 11.83 14.55
CA SER A 5 4.59 11.87 13.55
C SER A 5 5.06 11.40 12.17
N LEU A 6 6.32 11.66 11.81
CA LEU A 6 6.91 11.15 10.58
C LEU A 6 7.07 9.63 10.63
N SER A 7 7.61 9.07 11.71
CA SER A 7 7.76 7.62 11.87
C SER A 7 6.41 6.91 11.81
N LEU A 8 5.38 7.50 12.42
CA LEU A 8 4.03 6.95 12.42
C LEU A 8 3.38 7.00 11.02
N LEU A 9 3.61 8.08 10.26
CA LEU A 9 3.19 8.20 8.86
C LEU A 9 3.89 7.15 7.98
N LEU A 10 5.21 7.02 8.08
CA LEU A 10 5.97 6.05 7.30
C LEU A 10 5.56 4.60 7.66
N PHE A 11 5.32 4.33 8.94
CA PHE A 11 4.77 3.06 9.40
C PHE A 11 3.40 2.78 8.79
N ALA A 12 2.48 3.76 8.78
CA ALA A 12 1.17 3.63 8.17
C ALA A 12 1.30 3.32 6.66
N VAL A 13 2.11 4.07 5.93
CA VAL A 13 2.30 3.85 4.48
C VAL A 13 2.94 2.49 4.18
N ALA A 14 3.95 2.09 4.94
CA ALA A 14 4.61 0.80 4.76
C ALA A 14 3.67 -0.38 5.07
N THR A 15 2.92 -0.31 6.18
CA THR A 15 1.95 -1.35 6.53
C THR A 15 0.77 -1.38 5.54
N ALA A 16 0.33 -0.23 5.02
CA ALA A 16 -0.64 -0.17 3.93
C ALA A 16 -0.15 -0.95 2.70
N ALA A 17 1.08 -0.67 2.26
CA ALA A 17 1.68 -1.32 1.11
C ALA A 17 1.79 -2.84 1.31
N THR A 18 2.28 -3.27 2.47
CA THR A 18 2.35 -4.70 2.83
C THR A 18 0.97 -5.35 2.83
N GLY A 19 -0.03 -4.71 3.46
CA GLY A 19 -1.40 -5.21 3.48
C GLY A 19 -1.98 -5.37 2.08
N GLN A 20 -1.76 -4.38 1.19
CA GLN A 20 -2.21 -4.43 -0.20
C GLN A 20 -1.59 -5.59 -0.99
N VAL A 21 -0.28 -5.83 -0.83
CA VAL A 21 0.40 -6.95 -1.50
C VAL A 21 -0.11 -8.30 -1.00
N LEU A 22 -0.32 -8.46 0.31
CA LEU A 22 -0.89 -9.67 0.91
C LEU A 22 -2.32 -9.93 0.42
N LEU A 23 -3.15 -8.89 0.38
CA LEU A 23 -4.52 -8.97 -0.15
C LEU A 23 -4.51 -9.40 -1.62
N LYS A 24 -3.64 -8.79 -2.43
CA LYS A 24 -3.47 -9.14 -3.84
C LYS A 24 -3.08 -10.61 -4.02
N HIS A 25 -2.09 -11.08 -3.26
CA HIS A 25 -1.67 -12.48 -3.28
C HIS A 25 -2.81 -13.43 -2.88
N GLY A 26 -3.51 -13.12 -1.79
CA GLY A 26 -4.63 -13.92 -1.32
C GLY A 26 -5.80 -13.97 -2.31
N MET A 27 -6.05 -12.88 -3.03
CA MET A 27 -7.07 -12.80 -4.08
C MET A 27 -6.69 -13.58 -5.34
N GLN A 28 -5.41 -13.63 -5.72
CA GLN A 28 -4.95 -14.47 -6.83
C GLN A 28 -5.25 -15.95 -6.54
N LEU A 29 -4.86 -16.45 -5.35
CA LEU A 29 -5.16 -17.81 -4.91
C LEU A 29 -6.66 -18.11 -4.83
N ALA A 30 -7.46 -17.14 -4.36
CA ALA A 30 -8.91 -17.29 -4.29
C ALA A 30 -9.55 -17.36 -5.69
N THR A 31 -9.04 -16.57 -6.63
CA THR A 31 -9.48 -16.56 -8.03
C THR A 31 -9.13 -17.87 -8.72
N GLU A 32 -7.91 -18.36 -8.56
CA GLU A 32 -7.48 -19.65 -9.12
C GLU A 32 -8.39 -20.80 -8.66
N LYS A 33 -8.68 -20.87 -7.35
CA LYS A 33 -9.61 -21.86 -6.79
C LYS A 33 -11.01 -21.74 -7.38
N ALA A 34 -11.53 -20.51 -7.49
CA ALA A 34 -12.86 -20.28 -8.04
C ALA A 34 -12.93 -20.67 -9.53
N THR A 35 -11.92 -20.34 -10.33
CA THR A 35 -11.84 -20.74 -11.75
C THR A 35 -11.69 -22.24 -11.94
N ALA A 36 -11.09 -22.94 -10.97
CA ALA A 36 -11.01 -24.40 -10.96
C ALA A 36 -12.32 -25.08 -10.49
N GLY A 37 -13.41 -24.33 -10.31
CA GLY A 37 -14.70 -24.84 -9.86
C GLY A 37 -14.75 -25.18 -8.37
N LYS A 38 -13.74 -24.83 -7.57
CA LYS A 38 -13.65 -25.13 -6.13
C LYS A 38 -14.39 -24.07 -5.30
N GLY A 39 -15.66 -23.82 -5.63
CA GLY A 39 -16.55 -22.92 -4.88
C GLY A 39 -16.52 -21.45 -5.32
N SER A 40 -17.28 -20.62 -4.59
CA SER A 40 -17.43 -19.20 -4.89
C SER A 40 -16.17 -18.39 -4.57
N LEU A 41 -15.85 -17.41 -5.42
CA LEU A 41 -14.76 -16.46 -5.20
C LEU A 41 -14.88 -15.76 -3.84
N ALA A 42 -16.08 -15.36 -3.44
CA ALA A 42 -16.30 -14.66 -2.19
C ALA A 42 -15.94 -15.53 -0.97
N ILE A 43 -16.31 -16.81 -1.00
CA ILE A 43 -16.00 -17.75 0.09
C ILE A 43 -14.50 -18.05 0.11
N ASN A 44 -13.91 -18.28 -1.06
CA ASN A 44 -12.48 -18.55 -1.19
C ASN A 44 -11.63 -17.36 -0.74
N ALA A 45 -12.07 -16.13 -1.01
CA ALA A 45 -11.43 -14.92 -0.52
C ALA A 45 -11.60 -14.75 0.99
N ALA A 46 -12.82 -14.91 1.51
CA ALA A 46 -13.12 -14.76 2.94
C ALA A 46 -12.41 -15.80 3.82
N THR A 47 -12.14 -17.00 3.30
CA THR A 47 -11.44 -18.07 4.00
C THR A 47 -9.95 -18.12 3.71
N SER A 48 -9.43 -17.25 2.83
CA SER A 48 -8.01 -17.20 2.48
C SER A 48 -7.21 -16.62 3.65
N PRO A 49 -6.25 -17.37 4.24
CA PRO A 49 -5.41 -16.86 5.32
C PRO A 49 -4.66 -15.59 4.93
N TRP A 50 -4.23 -15.49 3.67
CA TRP A 50 -3.53 -14.33 3.13
C TRP A 50 -4.42 -13.09 3.03
N VAL A 51 -5.70 -13.27 2.68
CA VAL A 51 -6.67 -12.16 2.65
C VAL A 51 -6.94 -11.68 4.07
N LEU A 52 -7.16 -12.59 5.02
CA LEU A 52 -7.40 -12.23 6.42
C LEU A 52 -6.19 -11.53 7.06
N LEU A 53 -4.98 -12.04 6.81
CA LEU A 53 -3.73 -11.43 7.24
C LEU A 53 -3.57 -10.03 6.62
N GLY A 54 -3.77 -9.92 5.31
CA GLY A 54 -3.69 -8.64 4.58
C GLY A 54 -4.69 -7.61 5.11
N LEU A 55 -5.93 -8.03 5.39
CA LEU A 55 -6.97 -7.18 5.96
C LEU A 55 -6.60 -6.70 7.37
N THR A 56 -6.02 -7.59 8.19
CA THR A 56 -5.56 -7.25 9.55
C THR A 56 -4.43 -6.22 9.50
N VAL A 57 -3.44 -6.42 8.65
CA VAL A 57 -2.33 -5.48 8.44
C VAL A 57 -2.86 -4.14 7.90
N PHE A 58 -3.82 -4.18 6.97
CA PHE A 58 -4.44 -2.98 6.42
C PHE A 58 -5.29 -2.23 7.46
N ALA A 59 -5.96 -2.93 8.38
CA ALA A 59 -6.67 -2.31 9.50
C ALA A 59 -5.70 -1.62 10.46
N ILE A 60 -4.56 -2.24 10.79
CA ILE A 60 -3.51 -1.62 11.61
C ILE A 60 -2.97 -0.36 10.92
N SER A 61 -2.71 -0.45 9.61
CA SER A 61 -2.32 0.69 8.80
C SER A 61 -3.35 1.82 8.86
N ALA A 62 -4.65 1.51 8.77
CA ALA A 62 -5.70 2.51 8.84
C ALA A 62 -5.72 3.23 10.19
N LEU A 63 -5.53 2.51 11.31
CA LEU A 63 -5.42 3.12 12.64
C LEU A 63 -4.21 4.05 12.74
N ALA A 64 -3.05 3.64 12.21
CA ALA A 64 -1.86 4.48 12.14
C ALA A 64 -2.09 5.71 11.24
N TRP A 65 -2.79 5.55 10.12
CA TRP A 65 -3.13 6.65 9.23
C TRP A 65 -4.07 7.67 9.90
N LEU A 66 -5.14 7.21 10.56
CA LEU A 66 -6.05 8.08 11.31
C LEU A 66 -5.32 8.85 12.42
N THR A 67 -4.40 8.18 13.12
CA THR A 67 -3.54 8.81 14.14
C THR A 67 -2.55 9.81 13.53
N THR A 68 -2.13 9.59 12.28
CA THR A 68 -1.31 10.58 11.55
C THR A 68 -2.13 11.81 11.21
N LEU A 69 -3.35 11.61 10.69
CA LEU A 69 -4.24 12.70 10.29
C LEU A 69 -4.71 13.56 11.47
N SER A 70 -4.76 13.01 12.69
CA SER A 70 -5.03 13.82 13.89
C SER A 70 -3.86 14.72 14.28
N ARG A 71 -2.64 14.48 13.74
CA ARG A 71 -1.41 15.22 14.08
C ARG A 71 -0.87 16.06 12.93
N LEU A 72 -1.18 15.72 11.69
CA LEU A 72 -0.68 16.37 10.49
C LEU A 72 -1.85 16.75 9.57
N PRO A 73 -1.85 17.96 8.97
CA PRO A 73 -2.82 18.28 7.95
C PRO A 73 -2.64 17.38 6.73
N LEU A 74 -3.76 17.07 6.08
CA LEU A 74 -3.83 16.13 4.96
C LEU A 74 -2.88 16.51 3.81
N SER A 75 -2.69 17.80 3.54
CA SER A 75 -1.78 18.30 2.51
C SER A 75 -0.31 17.91 2.73
N ILE A 76 0.08 17.63 3.97
CA ILE A 76 1.43 17.18 4.33
C ILE A 76 1.53 15.65 4.30
N ALA A 77 0.50 14.96 4.78
CA ALA A 77 0.52 13.50 4.88
C ALA A 77 0.29 12.82 3.52
N TYR A 78 -0.64 13.33 2.72
CA TYR A 78 -1.07 12.70 1.47
C TYR A 78 0.06 12.47 0.45
N PRO A 79 1.01 13.41 0.24
CA PRO A 79 2.15 13.19 -0.63
C PRO A 79 2.94 11.91 -0.30
N PHE A 80 3.02 11.49 0.97
CA PHE A 80 3.77 10.30 1.36
C PHE A 80 3.17 9.00 0.82
N ASN A 81 1.92 8.99 0.37
CA ASN A 81 1.36 7.85 -0.36
C ASN A 81 2.12 7.53 -1.65
N ALA A 82 2.86 8.50 -2.23
CA ALA A 82 3.76 8.23 -3.35
C ALA A 82 4.83 7.17 -3.01
N LEU A 83 5.32 7.15 -1.75
CA LEU A 83 6.24 6.10 -1.29
C LEU A 83 5.53 4.75 -1.21
N GLY A 84 4.28 4.74 -0.76
CA GLY A 84 3.44 3.53 -0.75
C GLY A 84 3.23 2.98 -2.14
N TYR A 85 2.97 3.84 -3.12
CA TYR A 85 2.83 3.45 -4.52
C TYR A 85 4.12 2.83 -5.07
N LEU A 86 5.27 3.44 -4.81
CA LEU A 86 6.58 2.87 -5.18
C LEU A 86 6.85 1.53 -4.50
N ALA A 87 6.53 1.43 -3.20
CA ALA A 87 6.70 0.19 -2.43
C ALA A 87 5.81 -0.94 -2.97
N ILE A 88 4.53 -0.65 -3.26
CA ILE A 88 3.59 -1.60 -3.84
C ILE A 88 4.08 -2.04 -5.22
N LEU A 89 4.47 -1.12 -6.09
CA LEU A 89 4.98 -1.47 -7.42
C LEU A 89 6.20 -2.38 -7.33
N THR A 90 7.17 -2.02 -6.48
CA THR A 90 8.39 -2.81 -6.28
C THR A 90 8.06 -4.20 -5.72
N ALA A 91 7.20 -4.27 -4.71
CA ALA A 91 6.76 -5.52 -4.11
C ALA A 91 5.94 -6.39 -5.09
N SER A 92 5.08 -5.78 -5.91
CA SER A 92 4.35 -6.48 -6.98
C SER A 92 5.29 -7.13 -7.99
N VAL A 93 6.34 -6.42 -8.41
CA VAL A 93 7.31 -6.95 -9.37
C VAL A 93 8.16 -8.05 -8.75
N VAL A 94 8.59 -7.89 -7.49
CA VAL A 94 9.53 -8.82 -6.84
C VAL A 94 8.85 -10.03 -6.21
N LEU A 95 7.69 -9.86 -5.59
CA LEU A 95 7.01 -10.92 -4.81
C LEU A 95 5.88 -11.60 -5.60
N LEU A 96 5.26 -10.90 -6.55
CA LEU A 96 4.13 -11.43 -7.33
C LEU A 96 4.50 -11.69 -8.79
N ASP A 97 5.77 -11.48 -9.17
CA ASP A 97 6.29 -11.59 -10.54
C ASP A 97 5.43 -10.83 -11.56
N GLU A 98 4.79 -9.73 -11.14
CA GLU A 98 3.97 -8.92 -12.02
C GLU A 98 4.87 -8.14 -13.00
N ARG A 99 4.54 -8.21 -14.30
CA ARG A 99 5.25 -7.46 -15.33
C ARG A 99 4.86 -5.99 -15.27
N ALA A 100 5.72 -5.15 -14.68
CA ALA A 100 5.59 -3.71 -14.77
C ALA A 100 6.22 -3.16 -16.06
N ASN A 101 5.48 -2.31 -16.77
CA ASN A 101 5.99 -1.61 -17.94
C ASN A 101 7.06 -0.59 -17.52
N ILE A 102 8.04 -0.32 -18.39
CA ILE A 102 9.06 0.72 -18.16
C ILE A 102 8.42 2.09 -17.92
N TRP A 103 7.31 2.39 -18.60
CA TRP A 103 6.54 3.61 -18.42
C TRP A 103 5.85 3.70 -17.05
N THR A 104 5.48 2.57 -16.45
CA THR A 104 4.95 2.51 -15.08
C THR A 104 6.02 2.89 -14.07
N TRP A 105 7.26 2.45 -14.28
CA TRP A 105 8.40 2.84 -13.46
C TRP A 105 8.71 4.33 -13.59
N VAL A 106 8.78 4.84 -14.83
CA VAL A 106 9.00 6.28 -15.08
C VAL A 106 7.91 7.13 -14.43
N GLY A 107 6.64 6.78 -14.62
CA GLY A 107 5.52 7.49 -13.99
C GLY A 107 5.58 7.46 -12.45
N THR A 108 5.89 6.30 -11.87
CA THR A 108 6.08 6.16 -10.41
C THR A 108 7.21 7.04 -9.90
N LEU A 109 8.34 7.07 -10.59
CA LEU A 109 9.47 7.94 -10.23
C LEU A 109 9.10 9.42 -10.35
N CYS A 110 8.31 9.81 -11.35
CA CYS A 110 7.77 11.17 -11.45
C CYS A 110 6.85 11.52 -10.27
N VAL A 111 5.99 10.60 -9.82
CA VAL A 111 5.12 10.80 -8.66
C VAL A 111 5.94 10.95 -7.37
N VAL A 112 6.96 10.12 -7.18
CA VAL A 112 7.88 10.23 -6.05
C VAL A 112 8.70 11.52 -6.12
N GLY A 113 9.13 11.94 -7.31
CA GLY A 113 9.77 13.24 -7.55
C GLY A 113 8.85 14.40 -7.16
N GLY A 114 7.57 14.33 -7.50
CA GLY A 114 6.55 15.28 -7.07
C GLY A 114 6.42 15.36 -5.54
N LEU A 115 6.45 14.23 -4.84
CA LEU A 115 6.51 14.19 -3.37
C LEU A 115 7.75 14.92 -2.84
N VAL A 116 8.94 14.65 -3.41
CA VAL A 116 10.19 15.31 -2.98
C VAL A 116 10.06 16.83 -3.11
N ILE A 117 9.52 17.31 -4.23
CA ILE A 117 9.25 18.74 -4.42
C ILE A 117 8.34 19.27 -3.32
N VAL A 118 7.18 18.64 -3.08
CA VAL A 118 6.22 19.08 -2.05
C VAL A 118 6.83 19.13 -0.66
N VAL A 119 7.68 18.15 -0.31
CA VAL A 119 8.36 18.12 0.99
C VAL A 119 9.40 19.24 1.12
N VAL A 120 10.15 19.51 0.05
CA VAL A 120 11.22 20.54 0.03
C VAL A 120 10.66 21.96 -0.06
N THR A 121 9.61 22.19 -0.85
CA THR A 121 9.02 23.52 -1.08
C THR A 121 7.99 23.93 -0.04
N LYS A 122 7.76 23.09 0.96
CA LYS A 122 6.77 23.35 2.00
C LYS A 122 7.10 24.67 2.70
N PRO A 123 6.23 25.70 2.60
CA PRO A 123 6.49 26.97 3.26
C PRO A 123 6.55 26.71 4.77
N THR A 124 7.63 27.20 5.39
CA THR A 124 7.89 27.16 6.83
C THR A 124 6.75 27.75 7.63
#